data_AF-A0AA37PCM7-F1
#
_entry.id   AF-A0AA37PCM7-F1
#
_cell.length_a   1.000
_cell.length_b   1.000
_cell.length_c   1.000
_cell.angle_alpha   90.00
_cell.angle_beta   90.00
_cell.angle_gamma   90.00
#
_symmetry.space_group_name_H-M   'P 1'
#
loop_
_entity.id
_entity.type
_entity.pdbx_description
1 polymer ?
#
loop_
_entity_poly.entity_id
_entity_poly.type
_entity_poly.pdbx_seq_one_letter_code
_entity_poly.pdbx_strand_id
1 'polypeptide(L)'
;MAQCGREALSRMIELVVTPMEEASEWGTEVLGPDDNFFRISLAANEEALRARKAAGHRFAWYADIDFKMQAFYYLGAQLQNRISGSMADRVWSVIEETYALHEELWELKDKENMTLGNLLLAAWEKRIMHFSLSQVVLPEPPFLSRLRDEVMVIKAEALGIF
;
A
#
# COMPACT_ATOMS: atom_id res chain seq x y z
N MET A 1 15.05 17.98 -8.57
CA MET A 1 14.06 17.07 -9.16
C MET A 1 14.62 16.21 -10.30
N ALA A 2 15.21 16.79 -11.36
CA ALA A 2 15.71 16.01 -12.51
C ALA A 2 16.76 14.92 -12.18
N GLN A 3 17.65 15.17 -11.21
CA GLN A 3 18.64 14.17 -10.77
C GLN A 3 18.01 13.02 -9.97
N CYS A 4 17.10 13.35 -9.04
CA CYS A 4 16.34 12.37 -8.27
C CYS A 4 15.47 11.46 -9.16
N GLY A 5 14.85 12.02 -10.21
CA GLY A 5 14.07 11.24 -11.18
C GLY A 5 14.93 10.27 -12.01
N ARG A 6 16.15 10.67 -12.40
CA ARG A 6 17.07 9.76 -13.12
C ARG A 6 17.53 8.60 -12.23
N GLU A 7 17.87 8.88 -10.98
CA GLU A 7 18.28 7.83 -10.04
C GLU A 7 17.14 6.85 -9.75
N ALA A 8 15.91 7.33 -9.60
CA ALA A 8 14.74 6.47 -9.43
C ALA A 8 14.51 5.58 -10.67
N LEU A 9 14.61 6.15 -11.88
CA LEU A 9 14.47 5.39 -13.11
C LEU A 9 15.58 4.33 -13.25
N SER A 10 16.83 4.65 -12.91
CA SER A 10 17.93 3.69 -12.90
C SER A 10 17.65 2.52 -11.97
N ARG A 11 17.20 2.78 -10.72
CA ARG A 11 16.82 1.72 -9.78
C ARG A 11 15.69 0.85 -10.30
N MET A 12 14.67 1.45 -10.93
CA MET A 12 13.55 0.70 -11.51
C MET A 12 13.97 -0.15 -12.70
N ILE A 13 14.86 0.36 -13.57
CA ILE A 13 15.40 -0.41 -14.69
C ILE A 13 16.20 -1.59 -14.15
N GLU A 14 17.13 -1.36 -13.21
CA GLU A 14 17.91 -2.40 -12.56
C GLU A 14 17.00 -3.48 -11.96
N LEU A 15 15.94 -3.08 -11.26
CA LEU A 15 14.97 -4.00 -10.67
C LEU A 15 14.27 -4.90 -11.70
N VAL A 16 13.87 -4.34 -12.85
CA VAL A 16 13.12 -5.04 -13.90
C VAL A 16 14.02 -5.95 -14.73
N VAL A 17 15.28 -5.55 -14.98
CA VAL A 17 16.22 -6.36 -15.78
C VAL A 17 16.91 -7.44 -14.96
N THR A 18 16.97 -7.29 -13.64
CA THR A 18 17.56 -8.30 -12.74
C THR A 18 16.68 -9.56 -12.74
N PRO A 19 17.24 -10.75 -13.03
CA PRO A 19 16.52 -12.01 -12.93
C PRO A 19 15.89 -12.21 -11.55
N MET A 20 14.73 -12.85 -11.48
CA MET A 20 14.02 -13.04 -10.21
C MET A 20 14.81 -13.91 -9.22
N GLU A 21 15.65 -14.79 -9.74
CA GLU A 21 16.56 -15.69 -9.00
C GLU A 21 17.65 -14.93 -8.23
N GLU A 22 17.93 -13.69 -8.64
CA GLU A 22 18.92 -12.81 -8.00
C GLU A 22 18.28 -11.86 -6.98
N ALA A 23 16.94 -11.87 -6.84
CA ALA A 23 16.25 -11.06 -5.84
C ALA A 23 16.58 -11.53 -4.41
N SER A 24 16.69 -10.60 -3.46
CA SER A 24 16.88 -10.91 -2.04
C SER A 24 15.78 -11.79 -1.45
N GLU A 25 14.56 -11.63 -1.98
CA GLU A 25 13.36 -12.36 -1.59
C GLU A 25 13.21 -13.71 -2.31
N TRP A 26 14.15 -14.08 -3.19
CA TRP A 26 14.11 -15.35 -3.92
C TRP A 26 14.12 -16.56 -2.97
N GLY A 27 13.28 -17.55 -3.28
CA GLY A 27 13.16 -18.78 -2.49
C GLY A 27 12.49 -18.62 -1.13
N THR A 28 12.06 -17.40 -0.78
CA THR A 28 11.29 -17.11 0.44
C THR A 28 9.93 -16.53 0.09
N GLU A 29 9.90 -15.31 -0.42
CA GLU A 29 8.66 -14.60 -0.80
C GLU A 29 8.50 -14.45 -2.32
N VAL A 30 9.57 -14.67 -3.09
CA VAL A 30 9.54 -14.75 -4.56
C VAL A 30 9.78 -16.20 -5.00
N LEU A 31 8.72 -16.86 -5.45
CA LEU A 31 8.72 -18.24 -5.91
C LEU A 31 8.39 -18.36 -7.41
N GLY A 32 7.82 -17.30 -8.00
CA GLY A 32 7.51 -17.27 -9.41
C GLY A 32 7.25 -15.86 -9.98
N PRO A 33 6.81 -15.80 -11.25
CA PRO A 33 6.62 -14.54 -11.97
C PRO A 33 5.62 -13.59 -11.29
N ASP A 34 4.55 -14.12 -10.69
CA ASP A 34 3.53 -13.29 -10.01
C ASP A 34 4.09 -12.61 -8.76
N ASP A 35 4.94 -13.31 -8.00
CA ASP A 35 5.64 -12.72 -6.85
C ASP A 35 6.65 -11.66 -7.29
N ASN A 36 7.35 -11.91 -8.40
CA ASN A 36 8.28 -10.94 -8.94
C ASN A 36 7.57 -9.69 -9.46
N PHE A 37 6.40 -9.85 -10.10
CA PHE A 37 5.56 -8.73 -10.51
C PHE A 37 5.08 -7.91 -9.30
N PHE A 38 4.69 -8.58 -8.22
CA PHE A 38 4.34 -7.93 -6.97
C PHE A 38 5.52 -7.14 -6.38
N ARG A 39 6.71 -7.75 -6.34
CA ARG A 39 7.95 -7.11 -5.86
C ARG A 39 8.27 -5.83 -6.66
N ILE A 40 8.18 -5.88 -7.98
CA ILE A 40 8.39 -4.73 -8.86
C ILE A 40 7.33 -3.65 -8.60
N SER A 41 6.07 -4.05 -8.46
CA SER A 41 4.95 -3.13 -8.19
C SER A 41 5.11 -2.43 -6.84
N LEU A 42 5.53 -3.15 -5.80
CA LEU A 42 5.83 -2.60 -4.49
C LEU A 42 6.95 -1.55 -4.58
N ALA A 43 8.07 -1.89 -5.21
CA ALA A 43 9.19 -0.96 -5.36
C ALA A 43 8.81 0.30 -6.15
N ALA A 44 7.98 0.18 -7.19
CA ALA A 44 7.47 1.33 -7.93
C ALA A 44 6.66 2.28 -7.04
N ASN A 45 5.81 1.75 -6.15
CA ASN A 45 5.04 2.57 -5.20
C ASN A 45 5.93 3.18 -4.12
N GLU A 46 6.96 2.48 -3.65
CA GLU A 46 7.95 3.04 -2.72
C GLU A 46 8.74 4.20 -3.35
N GLU A 47 9.13 4.08 -4.61
CA GLU A 47 9.76 5.18 -5.36
C GLU A 47 8.82 6.37 -5.56
N ALA A 48 7.55 6.12 -5.93
CA ALA A 48 6.55 7.17 -6.10
C ALA A 48 6.32 7.92 -4.79
N LEU A 49 6.19 7.20 -3.68
CA LEU A 49 6.04 7.75 -2.35
C LEU A 49 7.26 8.56 -1.91
N ARG A 50 8.48 8.08 -2.21
CA ARG A 50 9.72 8.83 -1.95
C ARG A 50 9.76 10.14 -2.74
N ALA A 51 9.38 10.09 -4.02
CA ALA A 51 9.29 11.28 -4.87
C ALA A 51 8.25 12.27 -4.32
N ARG A 52 7.08 11.77 -3.89
CA ARG A 52 6.01 12.59 -3.31
C ARG A 52 6.41 13.25 -1.99
N LYS A 53 7.13 12.55 -1.13
CA LYS A 53 7.71 13.12 0.10
C LYS A 53 8.77 14.18 -0.22
N ALA A 54 9.66 13.92 -1.18
CA ALA A 54 10.71 14.85 -1.58
C ALA A 54 10.17 16.13 -2.25
N ALA A 55 9.04 16.04 -2.94
CA ALA A 55 8.34 17.18 -3.53
C ALA A 55 7.81 18.17 -2.46
N GLY A 56 7.53 17.68 -1.26
CA GLY A 56 6.90 18.43 -0.18
C GLY A 56 5.55 19.03 -0.58
N HIS A 57 5.05 20.00 0.19
CA HIS A 57 3.74 20.60 -0.09
C HIS A 57 3.70 21.42 -1.38
N ARG A 58 4.80 22.09 -1.76
CA ARG A 58 4.81 23.05 -2.89
C ARG A 58 4.70 22.37 -4.26
N PHE A 59 5.21 21.15 -4.37
CA PHE A 59 5.23 20.38 -5.61
C PHE A 59 4.47 19.06 -5.49
N ALA A 60 3.65 18.90 -4.43
CA ALA A 60 2.78 17.75 -4.21
C ALA A 60 1.98 17.41 -5.48
N TRP A 61 1.31 18.42 -6.04
CA TRP A 61 0.50 18.31 -7.26
C TRP A 61 1.23 17.65 -8.43
N TYR A 62 2.55 17.87 -8.55
CA TYR A 62 3.33 17.31 -9.66
C TYR A 62 3.62 15.83 -9.44
N ALA A 63 3.95 15.44 -8.20
CA ALA A 63 4.13 14.03 -7.84
C ALA A 63 2.79 13.27 -7.84
N ASP A 64 1.68 13.93 -7.51
CA ASP A 64 0.34 13.34 -7.50
C ASP A 64 -0.18 12.96 -8.89
N ILE A 65 0.35 13.55 -9.97
CA ILE A 65 0.01 13.16 -11.36
C ILE A 65 0.35 11.68 -11.64
N ASP A 66 1.44 11.21 -11.04
CA ASP A 66 1.92 9.84 -11.20
C ASP A 66 1.24 8.86 -10.23
N PHE A 67 0.47 9.35 -9.25
CA PHE A 67 -0.31 8.50 -8.36
C PHE A 67 -1.41 7.77 -9.14
N LYS A 68 -1.38 6.44 -9.12
CA LYS A 68 -2.39 5.58 -9.77
C LYS A 68 -3.11 4.78 -8.69
N MET A 69 -4.38 5.11 -8.46
CA MET A 69 -5.25 4.40 -7.51
C MET A 69 -5.30 2.90 -7.78
N GLN A 70 -5.20 2.47 -9.05
CA GLN A 70 -5.21 1.05 -9.43
C GLN A 70 -3.98 0.30 -8.92
N ALA A 71 -2.79 0.94 -8.92
CA ALA A 71 -1.58 0.34 -8.37
C ALA A 71 -1.69 0.20 -6.85
N PHE A 72 -2.27 1.19 -6.20
CA PHE A 72 -2.52 1.17 -4.76
C PHE A 72 -3.55 0.10 -4.36
N TYR A 73 -4.63 -0.03 -5.15
CA TYR A 73 -5.63 -1.09 -5.00
C TYR A 73 -5.03 -2.47 -5.17
N TYR A 74 -4.15 -2.66 -6.16
CA TYR A 74 -3.44 -3.92 -6.37
C TYR A 74 -2.63 -4.31 -5.12
N LEU A 75 -1.86 -3.39 -4.53
CA LEU A 75 -1.11 -3.68 -3.30
C LEU A 75 -2.03 -4.05 -2.14
N GLY A 76 -3.12 -3.31 -1.93
CA GLY A 76 -4.12 -3.62 -0.90
C GLY A 76 -4.78 -4.99 -1.10
N ALA A 77 -5.03 -5.38 -2.36
CA ALA A 77 -5.59 -6.70 -2.68
C ALA A 77 -4.59 -7.83 -2.40
N GLN A 78 -3.30 -7.61 -2.64
CA GLN A 78 -2.27 -8.62 -2.37
C GLN A 78 -2.15 -8.95 -0.88
N LEU A 79 -2.41 -8.00 0.01
CA LEU A 79 -2.42 -8.23 1.47
C LEU A 79 -3.49 -9.24 1.93
N GLN A 80 -4.52 -9.51 1.11
CA GLN A 80 -5.51 -10.55 1.42
C GLN A 80 -4.91 -11.96 1.42
N ASN A 81 -3.81 -12.16 0.67
CA ASN A 81 -3.11 -13.43 0.50
C ASN A 81 -1.71 -13.39 1.12
N ARG A 82 -1.03 -12.23 1.08
CA ARG A 82 0.31 -12.00 1.63
C ARG A 82 0.20 -11.38 3.02
N ILE A 83 -0.04 -12.26 3.99
CA ILE A 83 -0.38 -11.84 5.36
C ILE A 83 0.86 -11.36 6.14
N SER A 84 1.98 -12.05 5.97
CA SER A 84 3.25 -11.84 6.66
C SER A 84 4.43 -11.88 5.67
N GLY A 85 5.61 -11.47 6.12
CA GLY A 85 6.81 -11.35 5.29
C GLY A 85 7.24 -9.90 5.07
N SER A 86 8.49 -9.72 4.61
CA SER A 86 9.10 -8.41 4.40
C SER A 86 8.29 -7.59 3.40
N MET A 87 7.80 -8.20 2.32
CA MET A 87 7.03 -7.45 1.32
C MET A 87 5.66 -7.02 1.86
N ALA A 88 5.02 -7.84 2.69
CA ALA A 88 3.75 -7.47 3.33
C ALA A 88 3.94 -6.28 4.28
N ASP A 89 5.00 -6.29 5.09
CA ASP A 89 5.33 -5.22 6.03
C ASP A 89 5.61 -3.90 5.31
N ARG A 90 6.36 -3.96 4.20
CA ARG A 90 6.63 -2.82 3.33
C ARG A 90 5.35 -2.27 2.68
N VAL A 91 4.44 -3.13 2.23
CA VAL A 91 3.14 -2.68 1.70
C VAL A 91 2.33 -1.93 2.77
N TRP A 92 2.26 -2.43 4.01
CA TRP A 92 1.56 -1.72 5.08
C TRP A 92 2.16 -0.34 5.34
N SER A 93 3.49 -0.22 5.35
CA SER A 93 4.18 1.06 5.48
C SER A 93 3.87 2.01 4.31
N VAL A 94 3.90 1.53 3.06
CA VAL A 94 3.52 2.32 1.89
C VAL A 94 2.09 2.81 1.99
N ILE A 95 1.15 1.95 2.42
CA ILE A 95 -0.26 2.31 2.57
C ILE A 95 -0.44 3.40 3.62
N GLU A 96 0.10 3.19 4.83
CA GLU A 96 0.00 4.15 5.92
C GLU A 96 0.52 5.54 5.51
N GLU A 97 1.70 5.58 4.90
CA GLU A 97 2.31 6.82 4.45
C GLU A 97 1.55 7.48 3.29
N THR A 98 0.94 6.68 2.41
CA THR A 98 0.10 7.21 1.32
C THR A 98 -1.17 7.84 1.87
N TYR A 99 -1.86 7.20 2.82
CA TYR A 99 -3.03 7.78 3.51
C TYR A 99 -2.70 9.07 4.28
N ALA A 100 -1.46 9.23 4.72
CA ALA A 100 -0.99 10.46 5.36
C ALA A 100 -0.72 11.61 4.37
N LEU A 101 -0.55 11.32 3.07
CA LEU A 101 -0.21 12.31 2.04
C LEU A 101 -1.37 12.63 1.09
N HIS A 102 -2.33 11.72 0.96
CA HIS A 102 -3.44 11.77 0.02
C HIS A 102 -4.77 11.89 0.77
N GLU A 103 -5.23 13.12 0.97
CA GLU A 103 -6.49 13.40 1.67
C GLU A 103 -7.71 12.88 0.90
N GLU A 104 -7.62 12.79 -0.42
CA GLU A 104 -8.66 12.30 -1.32
C GLU A 104 -9.06 10.84 -1.06
N LEU A 105 -8.19 10.03 -0.44
CA LEU A 105 -8.50 8.64 -0.08
C LEU A 105 -9.55 8.54 1.04
N TRP A 106 -9.73 9.61 1.82
CA TRP A 106 -10.73 9.68 2.89
C TRP A 106 -12.12 10.08 2.37
N GLU A 107 -12.28 10.39 1.08
CA GLU A 107 -13.60 10.58 0.47
C GLU A 107 -14.27 9.23 0.24
N LEU A 108 -14.82 8.66 1.30
CA LEU A 108 -15.42 7.33 1.32
C LEU A 108 -16.84 7.27 0.73
N LYS A 109 -17.40 8.40 0.24
CA LYS A 109 -18.59 8.35 -0.63
C LYS A 109 -18.21 7.89 -2.04
N ASP A 110 -16.95 8.04 -2.43
CA ASP A 110 -16.44 7.42 -3.64
C ASP A 110 -16.37 5.89 -3.47
N LYS A 111 -16.88 5.17 -4.47
CA LYS A 111 -17.00 3.71 -4.42
C LYS A 111 -15.64 3.02 -4.42
N GLU A 112 -14.65 3.55 -5.14
CA GLU A 112 -13.31 2.97 -5.20
C GLU A 112 -12.60 3.11 -3.86
N ASN A 113 -12.65 4.30 -3.27
CA ASN A 113 -12.11 4.57 -1.93
C ASN A 113 -12.76 3.69 -0.86
N MET A 114 -14.09 3.58 -0.86
CA MET A 114 -14.82 2.71 0.06
C MET A 114 -14.45 1.24 -0.12
N THR A 115 -14.28 0.79 -1.37
CA THR A 115 -13.88 -0.60 -1.65
C THR A 115 -12.48 -0.88 -1.14
N LEU A 116 -11.53 0.02 -1.41
CA LEU A 116 -10.17 -0.07 -0.88
C LEU A 116 -10.18 -0.09 0.65
N GLY A 117 -10.94 0.81 1.29
CA GLY A 117 -11.02 0.88 2.75
C GLY A 117 -11.48 -0.44 3.38
N ASN A 118 -12.57 -1.01 2.86
CA ASN A 118 -13.06 -2.32 3.33
C ASN A 118 -12.05 -3.45 3.05
N LEU A 119 -11.35 -3.41 1.92
CA LEU A 119 -10.31 -4.38 1.56
C LEU A 119 -9.14 -4.36 2.54
N LEU A 120 -8.69 -3.18 2.95
CA LEU A 120 -7.60 -3.01 3.91
C LEU A 120 -8.01 -3.46 5.32
N LEU A 121 -9.21 -3.09 5.77
CA LEU A 121 -9.75 -3.55 7.04
C LEU A 121 -9.83 -5.08 7.08
N ALA A 122 -10.36 -5.71 6.02
CA ALA A 122 -10.43 -7.16 5.95
C ALA A 122 -9.04 -7.84 5.91
N ALA A 123 -8.06 -7.22 5.24
CA ALA A 123 -6.69 -7.73 5.20
C ALA A 123 -6.02 -7.65 6.57
N TRP A 124 -6.28 -6.57 7.31
CA TRP A 124 -5.75 -6.37 8.66
C TRP A 124 -6.32 -7.41 9.64
N GLU A 125 -7.62 -7.70 9.60
CA GLU A 125 -8.22 -8.74 10.44
C GLU A 125 -7.60 -10.12 10.18
N LYS A 126 -7.38 -10.48 8.91
CA LYS A 126 -6.64 -11.72 8.55
C LYS A 126 -5.23 -11.74 9.13
N ARG A 127 -4.55 -10.60 9.12
CA ARG A 127 -3.21 -10.44 9.68
C ARG A 127 -3.19 -10.60 11.19
N ILE A 128 -4.10 -9.95 11.92
CA ILE A 128 -4.23 -10.17 13.37
C ILE A 128 -4.49 -11.65 13.68
N MET A 129 -5.41 -12.29 12.95
CA MET A 129 -5.70 -13.71 13.15
C MET A 129 -4.45 -14.58 12.95
N HIS A 130 -3.66 -14.34 11.90
CA HIS A 130 -2.43 -15.09 11.65
C HIS A 130 -1.38 -14.93 12.77
N PHE A 131 -1.16 -13.71 13.25
CA PHE A 131 -0.15 -13.45 14.30
C PHE A 131 -0.63 -13.84 15.70
N SER A 132 -1.94 -13.80 15.96
CA SER A 132 -2.50 -14.25 17.25
C SER A 132 -2.29 -15.75 17.48
N LEU A 133 -2.31 -16.58 16.42
CA LEU A 133 -1.93 -18.00 16.49
C LEU A 133 -0.49 -18.20 16.98
N SER A 134 0.39 -17.24 16.71
CA SER A 134 1.79 -17.25 17.14
C SER A 134 2.03 -16.46 18.44
N GLN A 135 0.97 -16.06 19.14
CA GLN A 135 1.01 -15.22 20.35
C GLN A 135 1.72 -13.86 20.16
N VAL A 136 1.78 -13.37 18.92
CA VAL A 136 2.32 -12.04 18.60
C VAL A 136 1.17 -11.05 18.53
N VAL A 137 1.24 -10.01 19.36
CA VAL A 137 0.29 -8.89 19.32
C VAL A 137 0.86 -7.82 18.39
N LEU A 138 0.17 -7.57 17.28
CA LEU A 138 0.51 -6.48 16.37
C LEU A 138 -0.23 -5.21 16.77
N PRO A 139 0.46 -4.07 16.93
CA PRO A 139 -0.20 -2.79 17.13
C PRO A 139 -0.95 -2.42 15.84
N GLU A 140 -2.18 -1.92 15.99
CA GLU A 140 -2.94 -1.41 14.86
C GLU A 140 -2.36 -0.07 14.37
N PRO A 141 -2.07 0.05 13.06
CA PRO A 141 -1.74 1.33 12.44
C PRO A 141 -2.84 2.39 12.66
N PRO A 142 -2.50 3.62 13.08
CA PRO A 142 -3.48 4.67 13.36
C PRO A 142 -4.46 4.97 12.22
N PHE A 143 -4.00 4.86 10.96
CA PHE A 143 -4.85 5.09 9.80
C PHE A 143 -5.98 4.06 9.70
N LEU A 144 -5.78 2.82 10.16
CA LEU A 144 -6.81 1.77 10.15
C LEU A 144 -7.89 2.02 11.20
N SER A 145 -7.49 2.49 12.39
CA SER A 145 -8.47 2.86 13.41
C SER A 145 -9.38 3.98 12.90
N ARG A 146 -8.80 5.03 12.32
CA ARG A 146 -9.56 6.12 11.68
C ARG A 146 -10.45 5.60 10.54
N LEU A 147 -9.90 4.77 9.66
CA LEU A 147 -10.62 4.20 8.52
C LEU A 147 -11.82 3.36 8.97
N ARG A 148 -11.68 2.59 10.04
CA ARG A 148 -12.78 1.80 10.63
C ARG A 148 -13.91 2.71 11.10
N ASP A 149 -13.59 3.78 11.81
CA ASP A 149 -14.56 4.73 12.34
C ASP A 149 -15.32 5.44 11.20
N GLU A 150 -14.61 5.95 10.19
CA GLU A 150 -15.24 6.64 9.05
C GLU A 150 -16.13 5.69 8.22
N VAL A 151 -15.68 4.45 7.97
CA VAL A 151 -16.48 3.42 7.29
C VAL A 151 -17.74 3.08 8.09
N MET A 152 -17.64 3.02 9.43
CA MET A 152 -18.78 2.75 10.30
C MET A 152 -19.81 3.88 10.25
N VAL A 153 -19.37 5.14 10.29
CA VAL A 153 -20.26 6.32 10.18
C VAL A 153 -21.04 6.29 8.87
N ILE A 154 -20.36 6.09 7.73
CA ILE A 154 -21.02 6.08 6.41
C ILE A 154 -22.00 4.92 6.27
N LYS A 155 -21.67 3.74 6.81
CA LYS A 155 -22.60 2.61 6.83
C LYS A 155 -23.82 2.89 7.71
N ALA A 156 -23.65 3.55 8.85
CA ALA A 156 -24.76 3.92 9.73
C ALA A 156 -25.69 4.96 9.07
N GLU A 157 -25.13 5.97 8.39
CA GLU A 157 -25.88 6.94 7.59
C GLU A 157 -26.68 6.24 6.47
N ALA A 158 -26.05 5.33 5.74
CA ALA A 158 -26.72 4.58 4.65
C ALA A 158 -27.88 3.68 5.15
N LEU A 159 -27.82 3.24 6.41
CA LEU A 159 -28.86 2.44 7.05
C LEU A 159 -29.94 3.27 7.75
N GLY A 160 -29.83 4.61 7.75
CA GLY A 160 -30.78 5.51 8.43
C GLY A 160 -30.75 5.38 9.94
N ILE A 161 -29.60 5.01 10.51
CA ILE A 161 -29.41 4.86 11.97
C ILE A 161 -29.14 6.23 12.64
N PHE A 162 -29.03 7.30 11.85
CA PHE A 162 -28.99 8.70 12.27
C PHE A 162 -29.92 9.56 11.40
#